data_AF-A0A534WXQ2-F1
#
_entry.id   AF-A0A534WXQ2-F1
#
_cell.length_a   1.000
_cell.length_b   1.000
_cell.length_c   1.000
_cell.angle_alpha   90.00
_cell.angle_beta   90.00
_cell.angle_gamma   90.00
#
_symmetry.space_group_name_H-M   'P 1'
#
loop_
_entity.id
_entity.type
_entity.pdbx_description
1 polymer ?
#
loop_
_entity_poly.entity_id
_entity_poly.type
_entity_poly.pdbx_seq_one_letter_code
_entity_poly.pdbx_strand_id
1 'polypeptide(L)'
;MPAAGLWVVALSPGSAYAQCNCCGQLPSLFSFTTGSTGCGTNPPGNVSPAQCVQGTNNGTACTTDGNCTGGGVCRGHLDCTGLYFGGGQPSGVNLPATIPDRGLSYSKVTSCSGCPATNPVLSPALAADVPAGCSTPAGTPTFGMRHCTSPGCLFGAPLAIPNPANTATGTCVLNVIANRTGVGTGSVTCSTGALNSLTLPLDSQIYLTGGIEPVRTCSICSGGTPGVCGSGTCMGGPRNGLTCTPETSALNGSYPTSHDCPPPGGASSGCSPGSSTSFIGCLPVPFGLTSGTQTKTSFATGAQARVFCGFCFDATLTQAFENPPHSCTADGQCTNGNFRSCRQHSNGAFRNNAATTITETGTSPGVCIGDGLNHAATLVSVFCIPPSYNTIVDPSGEIPGPGAVSLPGTSKFIP
;
A
#
# COMPACT_ATOMS: atom_id res chain seq x y z
N MET A 1 6.42 -60.94 -49.47
CA MET A 1 7.10 -59.63 -49.37
C MET A 1 6.03 -58.60 -49.03
N PRO A 2 5.94 -58.10 -47.77
CA PRO A 2 4.86 -57.19 -47.39
C PRO A 2 5.18 -55.76 -47.82
N ALA A 3 4.16 -55.04 -48.27
CA ALA A 3 4.22 -53.65 -48.68
C ALA A 3 4.46 -52.73 -47.47
N ALA A 4 5.47 -51.87 -47.56
CA ALA A 4 5.72 -50.82 -46.58
C ALA A 4 4.68 -49.70 -46.76
N GLY A 5 3.79 -49.55 -45.78
CA GLY A 5 2.87 -48.42 -45.71
C GLY A 5 3.61 -47.16 -45.26
N LEU A 6 3.69 -46.18 -46.16
CA LEU A 6 4.20 -44.83 -45.88
C LEU A 6 3.11 -44.05 -45.13
N TRP A 7 3.25 -43.89 -43.81
CA TRP A 7 2.41 -42.98 -43.03
C TRP A 7 2.93 -41.55 -43.19
N VAL A 8 2.30 -40.77 -44.06
CA VAL A 8 2.47 -39.32 -44.09
C VAL A 8 1.67 -38.75 -42.92
N VAL A 9 2.36 -38.37 -41.85
CA VAL A 9 1.77 -37.50 -40.81
C VAL A 9 1.59 -36.13 -41.45
N ALA A 10 0.36 -35.78 -41.80
CA ALA A 10 0.00 -34.42 -42.14
C ALA A 10 0.18 -33.56 -40.87
N LEU A 11 1.30 -32.84 -40.80
CA LEU A 11 1.41 -31.70 -39.90
C LEU A 11 0.36 -30.70 -40.37
N SER A 12 -0.68 -30.50 -39.56
CA SER A 12 -1.54 -29.34 -39.71
C SER A 12 -0.65 -28.08 -39.74
N PRO A 13 -0.97 -27.06 -40.55
CA PRO A 13 -0.29 -25.79 -40.42
C PRO A 13 -0.59 -25.31 -39.01
N GLY A 14 0.44 -25.34 -38.16
CA GLY A 14 0.36 -24.85 -36.81
C GLY A 14 -0.15 -23.42 -36.89
N SER A 15 -1.34 -23.17 -36.36
CA SER A 15 -1.73 -21.82 -35.99
C SER A 15 -0.57 -21.26 -35.19
N ALA A 16 0.10 -20.24 -35.72
CA ALA A 16 1.07 -19.46 -34.98
C ALA A 16 0.30 -18.71 -33.88
N TYR A 17 -0.10 -19.43 -32.83
CA TYR A 17 -0.29 -18.81 -31.53
C TYR A 17 1.09 -18.25 -31.20
N ALA A 18 1.24 -16.93 -31.36
CA ALA A 18 2.40 -16.24 -30.80
C ALA A 18 2.47 -16.67 -29.34
N GLN A 19 3.48 -17.48 -29.03
CA GLN A 19 3.63 -18.03 -27.69
C GLN A 19 3.78 -16.86 -26.72
N CYS A 20 2.89 -16.78 -25.73
CA CYS A 20 2.97 -15.71 -24.75
C CYS A 20 4.33 -15.76 -24.05
N ASN A 21 5.17 -14.75 -24.31
CA ASN A 21 6.55 -14.72 -23.86
C ASN A 21 6.92 -13.31 -23.39
N CYS A 22 7.03 -13.15 -22.08
CA CYS A 22 7.44 -11.91 -21.42
C CYS A 22 8.97 -11.83 -21.23
N CYS A 23 9.69 -12.84 -21.71
CA CYS A 23 11.11 -13.07 -21.44
C CYS A 23 11.96 -13.00 -22.72
N GLY A 24 11.37 -12.58 -23.85
CA GLY A 24 12.07 -12.49 -25.14
C GLY A 24 13.11 -11.35 -25.21
N GLN A 25 13.06 -10.40 -24.29
CA GLN A 25 13.99 -9.28 -24.16
C GLN A 25 14.35 -9.16 -22.66
N LEU A 26 15.52 -9.70 -22.29
CA LEU A 26 16.08 -9.60 -20.93
C LEU A 26 17.45 -8.90 -21.01
N PRO A 27 17.81 -8.05 -20.03
CA PRO A 27 16.98 -7.59 -18.92
C PRO A 27 15.85 -6.67 -19.42
N SER A 28 14.75 -6.60 -18.68
CA SER A 28 13.64 -5.69 -18.94
C SER A 28 13.07 -5.15 -17.63
N LEU A 29 12.08 -4.25 -17.69
CA LEU A 29 11.37 -3.72 -16.54
C LEU A 29 9.90 -4.14 -16.57
N PHE A 30 9.40 -4.55 -15.42
CA PHE A 30 7.98 -4.59 -15.14
C PHE A 30 7.57 -3.27 -14.48
N SER A 31 6.61 -2.56 -15.06
CA SER A 31 6.07 -1.33 -14.46
C SER A 31 4.63 -1.52 -14.02
N PHE A 32 4.28 -0.91 -12.89
CA PHE A 32 2.89 -0.78 -12.42
C PHE A 32 2.60 0.68 -12.11
N THR A 33 1.47 1.20 -12.58
CA THR A 33 0.99 2.57 -12.30
C THR A 33 -0.35 2.49 -11.60
N THR A 34 -0.47 3.05 -10.39
CA THR A 34 -1.76 3.09 -9.68
C THR A 34 -2.74 4.05 -10.38
N GLY A 35 -4.01 3.70 -10.34
CA GLY A 35 -5.12 4.53 -10.80
C GLY A 35 -6.06 4.90 -9.66
N SER A 36 -6.97 5.83 -9.94
CA SER A 36 -8.06 6.21 -9.03
C SER A 36 -9.35 5.42 -9.25
N THR A 37 -9.38 4.57 -10.29
CA THR A 37 -10.49 3.68 -10.64
C THR A 37 -9.93 2.38 -11.19
N GLY A 38 -10.72 1.30 -11.20
CA GLY A 38 -10.35 0.06 -11.90
C GLY A 38 -10.68 -1.26 -11.20
N CYS A 39 -11.25 -1.25 -9.98
CA CYS A 39 -11.61 -2.50 -9.29
C CYS A 39 -12.89 -3.19 -9.83
N GLY A 40 -13.54 -2.63 -10.87
CA GLY A 40 -14.81 -3.14 -11.41
C GLY A 40 -16.01 -2.84 -10.52
N THR A 41 -17.10 -3.61 -10.67
CA THR A 41 -18.35 -3.44 -9.91
C THR A 41 -18.38 -4.19 -8.58
N ASN A 42 -17.42 -5.08 -8.35
CA ASN A 42 -17.31 -5.80 -7.09
C ASN A 42 -16.27 -5.11 -6.20
N PRO A 43 -16.58 -4.96 -4.90
CA PRO A 43 -15.58 -4.75 -3.86
C PRO A 43 -14.28 -5.53 -4.08
N PRO A 44 -13.10 -4.89 -4.05
CA PRO A 44 -11.86 -5.64 -3.93
C PRO A 44 -11.77 -6.30 -2.56
N GLY A 45 -12.29 -5.68 -1.48
CA GLY A 45 -12.14 -6.23 -0.14
C GLY A 45 -13.42 -6.27 0.69
N ASN A 46 -13.39 -7.09 1.75
CA ASN A 46 -14.47 -7.24 2.70
C ASN A 46 -13.95 -7.50 4.11
N VAL A 47 -14.76 -7.11 5.11
CA VAL A 47 -14.58 -7.45 6.52
C VAL A 47 -15.77 -8.26 6.98
N SER A 48 -15.53 -9.37 7.69
CA SER A 48 -16.58 -10.26 8.16
C SER A 48 -16.44 -10.53 9.67
N PRO A 49 -17.53 -10.57 10.44
CA PRO A 49 -18.89 -10.16 10.07
C PRO A 49 -18.99 -8.64 9.82
N ALA A 50 -19.89 -8.23 8.93
CA ALA A 50 -20.15 -6.83 8.64
C ALA A 50 -20.98 -6.17 9.74
N GLN A 51 -20.58 -4.96 10.17
CA GLN A 51 -21.31 -4.18 11.16
C GLN A 51 -21.34 -2.69 10.79
N CYS A 52 -22.41 -2.02 11.21
CA CYS A 52 -22.48 -0.57 11.21
C CYS A 52 -21.41 -0.03 12.14
N VAL A 53 -20.55 0.84 11.61
CA VAL A 53 -19.60 1.60 12.39
C VAL A 53 -20.05 3.05 12.42
N GLN A 54 -19.86 3.70 13.57
CA GLN A 54 -20.37 5.05 13.81
C GLN A 54 -21.90 5.11 13.76
N GLY A 55 -22.46 6.31 13.93
CA GLY A 55 -23.90 6.53 13.93
C GLY A 55 -24.65 5.98 15.14
N THR A 56 -25.98 6.03 15.09
CA THR A 56 -26.88 5.74 16.22
C THR A 56 -27.08 4.25 16.49
N ASN A 57 -26.78 3.39 15.51
CA ASN A 57 -26.88 1.93 15.63
C ASN A 57 -25.53 1.20 15.42
N ASN A 58 -24.44 1.84 15.85
CA ASN A 58 -23.09 1.27 15.86
C ASN A 58 -23.05 -0.14 16.48
N GLY A 59 -22.38 -1.09 15.82
CA GLY A 59 -22.28 -2.49 16.21
C GLY A 59 -23.42 -3.40 15.70
N THR A 60 -24.44 -2.85 15.03
CA THR A 60 -25.51 -3.65 14.43
C THR A 60 -25.04 -4.31 13.15
N ALA A 61 -25.47 -5.55 12.88
CA ALA A 61 -25.20 -6.20 11.60
C ALA A 61 -25.75 -5.39 10.42
N CYS A 62 -25.03 -5.37 9.31
CA CYS A 62 -25.41 -4.63 8.10
C CYS A 62 -24.97 -5.37 6.85
N THR A 63 -25.58 -5.03 5.72
CA THR A 63 -25.14 -5.45 4.39
C THR A 63 -24.87 -4.27 3.47
N THR A 64 -25.44 -3.10 3.78
CA THR A 64 -25.29 -1.84 3.05
C THR A 64 -25.26 -0.67 4.02
N ASP A 65 -24.75 0.48 3.58
CA ASP A 65 -24.73 1.71 4.39
C ASP A 65 -26.12 2.17 4.79
N GLY A 66 -27.15 1.86 4.00
CA GLY A 66 -28.54 2.18 4.33
C GLY A 66 -29.07 1.48 5.58
N ASN A 67 -28.41 0.41 6.06
CA ASN A 67 -28.73 -0.20 7.35
C ASN A 67 -28.23 0.62 8.54
N CYS A 68 -27.32 1.57 8.31
CA CYS A 68 -26.63 2.34 9.34
C CYS A 68 -27.25 3.73 9.45
N THR A 69 -27.73 4.06 10.65
CA THR A 69 -28.48 5.29 10.93
C THR A 69 -27.61 6.32 11.62
N GLY A 70 -27.96 7.61 11.52
CA GLY A 70 -27.22 8.68 12.18
C GLY A 70 -25.82 8.93 11.62
N GLY A 71 -25.60 8.67 10.33
CA GLY A 71 -24.30 8.87 9.67
C GLY A 71 -23.32 7.70 9.83
N GLY A 72 -23.80 6.54 10.29
CA GLY A 72 -23.00 5.32 10.31
C GLY A 72 -22.76 4.76 8.91
N VAL A 73 -21.74 3.92 8.77
CA VAL A 73 -21.37 3.26 7.51
C VAL A 73 -21.22 1.77 7.75
N CYS A 74 -21.61 0.94 6.81
CA CYS A 74 -21.49 -0.50 6.93
C CYS A 74 -20.04 -0.94 6.67
N ARG A 75 -19.30 -1.38 7.69
CA ARG A 75 -17.97 -1.99 7.51
C ARG A 75 -18.10 -3.49 7.27
N GLY A 76 -18.64 -3.80 6.10
CA GLY A 76 -18.61 -5.12 5.48
C GLY A 76 -17.82 -5.14 4.17
N HIS A 77 -17.77 -3.99 3.48
CA HIS A 77 -17.09 -3.77 2.21
C HIS A 77 -15.90 -2.81 2.42
N LEU A 78 -14.78 -3.10 1.76
CA LEU A 78 -13.62 -2.20 1.61
C LEU A 78 -13.57 -1.59 0.21
N ASP A 79 -13.62 -0.26 0.16
CA ASP A 79 -13.67 0.53 -1.06
C ASP A 79 -12.45 0.31 -1.95
N CYS A 80 -12.68 0.35 -3.26
CA CYS A 80 -11.60 0.44 -4.24
C CYS A 80 -10.76 1.69 -3.96
N THR A 81 -9.42 1.58 -4.00
CA THR A 81 -8.47 2.65 -3.64
C THR A 81 -8.51 3.09 -2.17
N GLY A 82 -9.28 2.39 -1.32
CA GLY A 82 -9.34 2.69 0.10
C GLY A 82 -8.15 2.11 0.85
N LEU A 83 -7.45 2.93 1.65
CA LEU A 83 -6.53 2.45 2.67
C LEU A 83 -7.26 2.38 4.01
N TYR A 84 -7.39 1.17 4.52
CA TYR A 84 -7.97 0.88 5.83
C TYR A 84 -6.86 0.49 6.80
N PHE A 85 -6.96 0.95 8.05
CA PHE A 85 -6.01 0.60 9.09
C PHE A 85 -6.64 0.69 10.48
N GLY A 86 -6.00 0.05 11.44
CA GLY A 86 -6.33 0.12 12.85
C GLY A 86 -7.36 -0.91 13.31
N GLY A 87 -7.52 -0.99 14.63
CA GLY A 87 -8.47 -1.88 15.31
C GLY A 87 -9.93 -1.48 15.15
N GLY A 88 -10.79 -2.06 15.98
CA GLY A 88 -12.26 -1.91 15.89
C GLY A 88 -12.89 -0.78 16.70
N GLN A 89 -12.12 0.08 17.35
CA GLN A 89 -12.66 1.25 18.07
C GLN A 89 -12.79 2.47 17.15
N PRO A 90 -13.70 3.43 17.46
CA PRO A 90 -13.72 4.71 16.78
C PRO A 90 -12.41 5.47 17.01
N SER A 91 -11.78 5.92 15.93
CA SER A 91 -10.52 6.65 15.96
C SER A 91 -10.69 8.10 15.47
N GLY A 92 -9.62 8.90 15.48
CA GLY A 92 -9.62 10.29 14.97
C GLY A 92 -9.63 10.40 13.45
N VAL A 93 -9.30 9.31 12.73
CA VAL A 93 -9.11 9.32 11.27
C VAL A 93 -10.26 8.65 10.53
N ASN A 94 -10.91 9.36 9.61
CA ASN A 94 -11.93 8.76 8.75
C ASN A 94 -11.32 7.68 7.86
N LEU A 95 -11.98 6.51 7.81
CA LEU A 95 -11.61 5.40 6.93
C LEU A 95 -12.65 5.22 5.83
N PRO A 96 -12.23 4.90 4.59
CA PRO A 96 -10.83 4.74 4.18
C PRO A 96 -10.07 6.06 4.07
N ALA A 97 -8.75 6.00 4.28
CA ALA A 97 -7.87 7.08 3.83
C ALA A 97 -7.70 7.01 2.31
N THR A 98 -7.67 8.18 1.66
CA THR A 98 -7.47 8.28 0.20
C THR A 98 -6.00 8.07 -0.14
N ILE A 99 -5.69 7.01 -0.90
CA ILE A 99 -4.34 6.76 -1.39
C ILE A 99 -3.98 7.68 -2.57
N PRO A 100 -2.69 8.02 -2.74
CA PRO A 100 -2.19 8.63 -3.97
C PRO A 100 -2.44 7.75 -5.21
N ASP A 101 -2.99 8.33 -6.27
CA ASP A 101 -3.03 7.72 -7.60
C ASP A 101 -1.74 8.05 -8.39
N ARG A 102 -1.59 7.44 -9.57
CA ARG A 102 -0.46 7.63 -10.50
C ARG A 102 0.91 7.27 -9.93
N GLY A 103 0.94 6.56 -8.80
CA GLY A 103 2.15 5.97 -8.25
C GLY A 103 2.72 4.96 -9.24
N LEU A 104 3.86 5.29 -9.81
CA LEU A 104 4.58 4.47 -10.77
C LEU A 104 5.74 3.75 -10.08
N SER A 105 5.82 2.44 -10.28
CA SER A 105 6.91 1.60 -9.76
C SER A 105 7.46 0.68 -10.85
N TYR A 106 8.78 0.55 -10.89
CA TYR A 106 9.53 -0.33 -11.79
C TYR A 106 10.21 -1.43 -10.99
N SER A 107 10.01 -2.67 -11.39
CA SER A 107 10.78 -3.83 -10.93
C SER A 107 11.59 -4.40 -12.08
N LYS A 108 12.80 -4.86 -11.80
CA LYS A 108 13.70 -5.39 -12.82
C LYS A 108 13.40 -6.86 -13.07
N VAL A 109 13.43 -7.25 -14.34
CA VAL A 109 13.30 -8.64 -14.78
C VAL A 109 14.65 -9.11 -15.28
N THR A 110 15.30 -10.00 -14.54
CA THR A 110 16.62 -10.53 -14.89
C THR A 110 16.59 -12.00 -15.25
N SER A 111 15.51 -12.70 -14.90
CA SER A 111 15.36 -14.13 -15.15
C SER A 111 13.88 -14.49 -15.28
N CYS A 112 13.64 -15.69 -15.80
CA CYS A 112 12.31 -16.25 -15.96
C CYS A 112 12.24 -17.68 -15.46
N SER A 113 11.02 -18.08 -15.12
CA SER A 113 10.66 -19.39 -14.58
C SER A 113 9.60 -20.07 -15.45
N GLY A 114 9.38 -21.37 -15.22
CA GLY A 114 8.45 -22.19 -15.98
C GLY A 114 9.11 -23.00 -17.10
N CYS A 115 8.32 -23.87 -17.75
CA CYS A 115 8.74 -24.65 -18.91
C CYS A 115 7.67 -24.54 -20.02
N PRO A 116 7.91 -23.76 -21.09
CA PRO A 116 9.10 -22.94 -21.32
C PRO A 116 9.18 -21.75 -20.34
N ALA A 117 10.38 -21.18 -20.17
CA ALA A 117 10.64 -20.12 -19.21
C ALA A 117 10.04 -18.78 -19.66
N THR A 118 8.72 -18.63 -19.47
CA THR A 118 7.94 -17.47 -19.93
C THR A 118 7.50 -16.57 -18.79
N ASN A 119 7.64 -16.98 -17.52
CA ASN A 119 7.16 -16.25 -16.35
C ASN A 119 8.26 -15.41 -15.70
N PRO A 120 8.16 -14.07 -15.73
CA PRO A 120 9.15 -13.17 -15.15
C PRO A 120 9.36 -13.36 -13.64
N VAL A 121 10.63 -13.39 -13.24
CA VAL A 121 11.05 -13.27 -11.85
C VAL A 121 11.48 -11.83 -11.63
N LEU A 122 10.81 -11.16 -10.70
CA LEU A 122 11.06 -9.76 -10.37
C LEU A 122 12.21 -9.67 -9.36
N SER A 123 13.03 -8.64 -9.55
CA SER A 123 14.13 -8.24 -8.70
C SER A 123 14.07 -6.71 -8.49
N PRO A 124 14.75 -6.19 -7.45
CA PRO A 124 14.81 -4.76 -7.22
C PRO A 124 15.31 -3.99 -8.44
N ALA A 125 14.56 -2.99 -8.91
CA ALA A 125 15.12 -1.99 -9.81
C ALA A 125 15.85 -0.93 -8.98
N LEU A 126 17.04 -0.54 -9.42
CA LEU A 126 17.76 0.62 -8.90
C LEU A 126 17.24 1.91 -9.55
N ALA A 127 17.51 3.06 -8.93
CA ALA A 127 17.15 4.36 -9.51
C ALA A 127 17.74 4.58 -10.92
N ALA A 128 18.91 4.00 -11.20
CA ALA A 128 19.56 4.08 -12.51
C ALA A 128 18.96 3.12 -13.57
N ASP A 129 18.20 2.10 -13.14
CA ASP A 129 17.47 1.23 -14.07
C ASP A 129 16.20 1.91 -14.60
N VAL A 130 15.68 2.92 -13.90
CA VAL A 130 14.43 3.62 -14.25
C VAL A 130 14.66 4.51 -15.48
N PRO A 131 13.75 4.48 -16.49
CA PRO A 131 13.83 5.38 -17.64
C PRO A 131 13.87 6.86 -17.23
N ALA A 132 14.55 7.69 -18.01
CA ALA A 132 14.60 9.12 -17.76
C ALA A 132 13.19 9.74 -17.74
N GLY A 133 12.94 10.61 -16.77
CA GLY A 133 11.66 11.32 -16.61
C GLY A 133 11.88 12.77 -16.25
N CYS A 134 10.92 13.37 -15.54
CA CYS A 134 10.99 14.78 -15.17
C CYS A 134 12.27 15.10 -14.38
N SER A 135 12.89 16.24 -14.71
CA SER A 135 13.93 16.82 -13.86
C SER A 135 13.32 17.18 -12.51
N THR A 136 13.94 16.71 -11.42
CA THR A 136 13.51 17.03 -10.06
C THR A 136 14.36 18.15 -9.49
N PRO A 137 13.81 19.00 -8.61
CA PRO A 137 14.59 20.08 -8.01
C PRO A 137 15.74 19.57 -7.12
N ALA A 138 16.77 20.40 -6.96
CA ALA A 138 17.91 20.05 -6.11
C ALA A 138 17.48 19.81 -4.66
N GLY A 139 18.04 18.78 -4.03
CA GLY A 139 17.71 18.39 -2.65
C GLY A 139 16.39 17.61 -2.50
N THR A 140 15.68 17.32 -3.60
CA THR A 140 14.56 16.36 -3.59
C THR A 140 14.97 15.03 -4.24
N PRO A 141 14.25 13.93 -3.95
CA PRO A 141 14.52 12.63 -4.57
C PRO A 141 14.48 12.72 -6.10
N THR A 142 15.39 12.03 -6.79
CA THR A 142 15.42 12.01 -8.26
C THR A 142 14.23 11.24 -8.83
N PHE A 143 13.93 11.43 -10.12
CA PHE A 143 12.90 10.65 -10.81
C PHE A 143 13.10 9.13 -10.64
N GLY A 144 14.33 8.65 -10.81
CA GLY A 144 14.66 7.25 -10.60
C GLY A 144 14.35 6.78 -9.18
N MET A 145 14.73 7.56 -8.15
CA MET A 145 14.46 7.23 -6.74
C MET A 145 12.97 7.17 -6.41
N ARG A 146 12.12 7.90 -7.14
CA ARG A 146 10.67 7.93 -6.92
C ARG A 146 9.92 6.72 -7.47
N HIS A 147 10.55 6.00 -8.40
CA HIS A 147 9.88 4.95 -9.16
C HIS A 147 10.61 3.61 -9.17
N CYS A 148 11.76 3.50 -8.52
CA CYS A 148 12.47 2.22 -8.37
C CYS A 148 11.89 1.36 -7.24
N THR A 149 12.32 0.09 -7.13
CA THR A 149 11.86 -0.85 -6.09
C THR A 149 12.98 -1.39 -5.19
N SER A 150 14.19 -0.84 -5.30
CA SER A 150 15.27 -1.11 -4.35
C SER A 150 15.08 -0.39 -3.02
N PRO A 151 15.77 -0.82 -1.95
CA PRO A 151 15.80 -0.07 -0.70
C PRO A 151 16.17 1.41 -0.90
N GLY A 152 15.48 2.30 -0.18
CA GLY A 152 15.63 3.74 -0.26
C GLY A 152 14.81 4.43 -1.37
N CYS A 153 14.21 3.66 -2.28
CA CYS A 153 13.26 4.19 -3.26
C CYS A 153 11.94 4.61 -2.58
N LEU A 154 11.15 5.45 -3.23
CA LEU A 154 9.84 5.87 -2.72
C LEU A 154 8.72 5.03 -3.34
N PHE A 155 7.62 4.91 -2.61
CA PHE A 155 6.42 4.24 -3.09
C PHE A 155 5.27 5.24 -3.21
N GLY A 156 5.02 5.69 -4.44
CA GLY A 156 3.99 6.69 -4.74
C GLY A 156 4.32 8.09 -4.21
N ALA A 157 3.40 9.04 -4.40
CA ALA A 157 3.50 10.39 -3.85
C ALA A 157 3.24 10.41 -2.33
N PRO A 158 3.49 11.53 -1.62
CA PRO A 158 3.15 11.66 -0.22
C PRO A 158 1.65 11.40 0.05
N LEU A 159 1.36 10.55 1.05
CA LEU A 159 0.01 10.19 1.47
C LEU A 159 -0.49 11.16 2.56
N ALA A 160 -1.59 11.84 2.29
CA ALA A 160 -2.24 12.71 3.26
C ALA A 160 -3.29 11.94 4.09
N ILE A 161 -3.17 11.95 5.41
CA ILE A 161 -4.16 11.43 6.35
C ILE A 161 -4.68 12.56 7.25
N PRO A 162 -5.81 13.21 6.88
CA PRO A 162 -6.44 14.24 7.71
C PRO A 162 -6.97 13.69 9.03
N ASN A 163 -6.98 14.51 10.08
CA ASN A 163 -7.62 14.21 11.36
C ASN A 163 -8.90 15.05 11.52
N PRO A 164 -10.07 14.59 11.04
CA PRO A 164 -11.32 15.33 11.16
C PRO A 164 -11.75 15.56 12.62
N ALA A 165 -11.32 14.70 13.56
CA ALA A 165 -11.60 14.91 14.99
C ALA A 165 -10.79 16.07 15.58
N ASN A 166 -9.68 16.46 14.94
CA ASN A 166 -8.91 17.65 15.28
C ASN A 166 -8.29 18.24 14.01
N THR A 167 -9.05 19.11 13.35
CA THR A 167 -8.65 19.71 12.06
C THR A 167 -7.38 20.54 12.16
N ALA A 168 -6.95 20.93 13.36
CA ALA A 168 -5.66 21.59 13.57
C ALA A 168 -4.45 20.67 13.32
N THR A 169 -4.68 19.36 13.17
CA THR A 169 -3.64 18.33 13.01
C THR A 169 -3.93 17.39 11.85
N GLY A 170 -2.88 16.79 11.30
CA GLY A 170 -2.96 15.73 10.30
C GLY A 170 -1.60 15.08 10.10
N THR A 171 -1.57 13.96 9.39
CA THR A 171 -0.33 13.22 9.14
C THR A 171 0.00 13.20 7.66
N CYS A 172 1.20 13.67 7.29
CA CYS A 172 1.79 13.37 6.00
C CYS A 172 2.64 12.11 6.11
N VAL A 173 2.44 11.13 5.22
CA VAL A 173 3.20 9.89 5.20
C VAL A 173 4.04 9.82 3.94
N LEU A 174 5.36 9.66 4.09
CA LEU A 174 6.26 9.31 2.99
C LEU A 174 6.57 7.81 3.08
N ASN A 175 6.22 7.07 2.04
CA ASN A 175 6.52 5.65 1.99
C ASN A 175 7.89 5.44 1.32
N VAL A 176 8.87 4.99 2.11
CA VAL A 176 10.20 4.62 1.63
C VAL A 176 10.31 3.10 1.62
N ILE A 177 10.85 2.50 0.57
CA ILE A 177 11.09 1.07 0.50
C ILE A 177 12.25 0.72 1.45
N ALA A 178 11.95 -0.09 2.44
CA ALA A 178 12.88 -0.49 3.49
C ALA A 178 13.82 -1.60 3.04
N ASN A 179 15.01 -1.64 3.64
CA ASN A 179 15.94 -2.74 3.46
C ASN A 179 15.53 -3.93 4.34
N ARG A 180 14.63 -4.79 3.84
CA ARG A 180 14.24 -6.05 4.50
C ARG A 180 14.32 -7.23 3.54
N THR A 181 14.33 -8.43 4.10
CA THR A 181 14.40 -9.69 3.35
C THR A 181 13.36 -9.74 2.23
N GLY A 182 13.81 -10.08 1.01
CA GLY A 182 12.94 -10.22 -0.15
C GLY A 182 12.46 -8.91 -0.78
N VAL A 183 12.94 -7.75 -0.32
CA VAL A 183 12.62 -6.44 -0.93
C VAL A 183 12.81 -6.47 -2.45
N GLY A 184 11.85 -5.92 -3.18
CA GLY A 184 11.81 -5.82 -4.64
C GLY A 184 11.70 -7.16 -5.38
N THR A 185 11.59 -8.29 -4.67
CA THR A 185 11.45 -9.62 -5.30
C THR A 185 9.99 -10.00 -5.47
N GLY A 186 9.72 -10.78 -6.51
CA GLY A 186 8.36 -11.15 -6.88
C GLY A 186 8.30 -12.05 -8.11
N SER A 187 7.08 -12.35 -8.57
CA SER A 187 6.90 -13.11 -9.81
C SER A 187 5.60 -12.73 -10.53
N VAL A 188 5.64 -12.86 -11.85
CA VAL A 188 4.50 -12.58 -12.73
C VAL A 188 4.21 -13.80 -13.60
N THR A 189 2.95 -14.18 -13.69
CA THR A 189 2.47 -15.18 -14.64
C THR A 189 2.19 -14.50 -15.97
N CYS A 190 3.05 -14.75 -16.97
CA CYS A 190 3.03 -13.98 -18.22
C CYS A 190 1.74 -14.14 -19.02
N SER A 191 1.18 -15.35 -19.05
CA SER A 191 -0.03 -15.69 -19.82
C SER A 191 -1.31 -15.00 -19.32
N THR A 192 -1.34 -14.58 -18.05
CA THR A 192 -2.50 -13.92 -17.43
C THR A 192 -2.19 -12.51 -16.93
N GLY A 193 -0.91 -12.12 -16.92
CA GLY A 193 -0.42 -10.92 -16.26
C GLY A 193 -0.57 -10.93 -14.74
N ALA A 194 -0.84 -12.08 -14.12
CA ALA A 194 -1.04 -12.15 -12.68
C ALA A 194 0.27 -11.86 -11.93
N LEU A 195 0.26 -10.84 -11.08
CA LEU A 195 1.35 -10.57 -10.14
C LEU A 195 1.14 -11.49 -8.93
N ASN A 196 1.89 -12.60 -8.87
CA ASN A 196 1.69 -13.58 -7.80
C ASN A 196 2.17 -13.03 -6.46
N SER A 197 3.30 -12.33 -6.48
CA SER A 197 3.87 -11.64 -5.32
C SER A 197 4.80 -10.51 -5.77
N LEU A 198 4.85 -9.44 -4.97
CA LEU A 198 5.88 -8.42 -5.01
C LEU A 198 6.05 -7.84 -3.59
N THR A 199 7.23 -8.04 -3.01
CA THR A 199 7.53 -7.65 -1.64
C THR A 199 8.18 -6.26 -1.61
N LEU A 200 7.47 -5.25 -1.11
CA LEU A 200 7.92 -3.86 -1.02
C LEU A 200 7.81 -3.35 0.43
N PRO A 201 8.50 -3.97 1.41
CA PRO A 201 8.45 -3.54 2.79
C PRO A 201 8.67 -2.03 2.88
N LEU A 202 7.82 -1.31 3.60
CA LEU A 202 7.88 0.14 3.69
C LEU A 202 8.39 0.57 5.06
N ASP A 203 9.19 1.61 5.08
CA ASP A 203 9.39 2.52 6.19
C ASP A 203 8.48 3.73 5.94
N SER A 204 7.25 3.66 6.45
CA SER A 204 6.29 4.74 6.35
C SER A 204 6.69 5.85 7.34
N GLN A 205 7.37 6.86 6.84
CA GLN A 205 7.79 8.04 7.61
C GLN A 205 6.59 8.92 7.90
N ILE A 206 6.37 9.22 9.18
CA ILE A 206 5.21 9.95 9.67
C ILE A 206 5.61 11.35 10.07
N TYR A 207 4.94 12.34 9.47
CA TYR A 207 5.09 13.74 9.80
C TYR A 207 3.79 14.25 10.40
N LEU A 208 3.82 14.65 11.67
CA LEU A 208 2.74 15.40 12.27
C LEU A 208 2.78 16.81 11.69
N THR A 209 1.70 17.17 11.02
CA THR A 209 1.47 18.50 10.51
C THR A 209 0.40 19.16 11.34
N GLY A 210 0.57 20.46 11.59
CA GLY A 210 -0.41 21.28 12.26
C GLY A 210 -0.06 22.75 12.06
N GLY A 211 -1.08 23.60 12.05
CA GLY A 211 -0.91 25.05 11.98
C GLY A 211 -1.70 25.72 10.86
N ILE A 212 -2.66 26.53 11.32
CA ILE A 212 -3.53 27.51 10.63
C ILE A 212 -4.23 27.08 9.33
N GLU A 213 -5.54 27.35 9.32
CA GLU A 213 -6.45 26.98 8.25
C GLU A 213 -6.10 27.62 6.89
N PRO A 214 -6.33 26.89 5.78
CA PRO A 214 -6.71 25.47 5.76
C PRO A 214 -5.49 24.59 6.11
N VAL A 215 -5.63 23.73 7.13
CA VAL A 215 -4.55 22.80 7.50
C VAL A 215 -4.24 21.89 6.32
N ARG A 216 -3.01 22.01 5.81
CA ARG A 216 -2.51 21.17 4.73
C ARG A 216 -1.78 19.98 5.35
N THR A 217 -2.44 18.83 5.33
CA THR A 217 -1.91 17.57 5.85
C THR A 217 -0.57 17.20 5.23
N CYS A 218 -0.43 17.44 3.92
CA CYS A 218 0.84 17.40 3.20
C CYS A 218 1.02 18.72 2.44
N SER A 219 2.26 19.08 2.13
CA SER A 219 2.52 20.12 1.14
C SER A 219 2.01 19.64 -0.24
N ILE A 220 1.25 20.47 -0.95
CA ILE A 220 0.62 20.11 -2.23
C ILE A 220 1.29 20.84 -3.39
N CYS A 221 1.21 20.28 -4.59
CA CYS A 221 1.67 20.89 -5.84
C CYS A 221 0.49 21.49 -6.62
N SER A 222 0.09 22.71 -6.28
CA SER A 222 -1.15 23.31 -6.80
C SER A 222 -0.99 23.89 -8.21
N GLY A 223 -2.10 23.93 -8.97
CA GLY A 223 -2.20 24.59 -10.27
C GLY A 223 -1.54 23.88 -11.45
N GLY A 224 -0.83 22.77 -11.22
CA GLY A 224 -0.16 22.01 -12.28
C GLY A 224 -1.01 20.93 -12.94
N THR A 225 -0.48 20.34 -14.00
CA THR A 225 -1.04 19.18 -14.70
C THR A 225 -0.24 17.92 -14.33
N PRO A 226 -0.87 16.83 -13.84
CA PRO A 226 -0.16 15.60 -13.51
C PRO A 226 0.67 15.06 -14.68
N GLY A 227 1.94 14.75 -14.42
CA GLY A 227 2.88 14.27 -15.44
C GLY A 227 3.50 15.35 -16.33
N VAL A 228 3.11 16.63 -16.20
CA VAL A 228 3.77 17.75 -16.90
C VAL A 228 4.79 18.40 -15.97
N CYS A 229 6.07 18.23 -16.30
CA CYS A 229 7.18 18.64 -15.45
C CYS A 229 7.13 20.14 -15.11
N GLY A 230 7.23 20.48 -13.83
CA GLY A 230 7.31 21.87 -13.35
C GLY A 230 6.05 22.70 -13.59
N SER A 231 4.91 22.08 -13.92
CA SER A 231 3.67 22.80 -14.25
C SER A 231 2.95 23.39 -13.03
N GLY A 232 3.28 22.95 -11.82
CA GLY A 232 2.62 23.39 -10.58
C GLY A 232 3.53 24.22 -9.68
N THR A 233 2.94 24.69 -8.58
CA THR A 233 3.62 25.43 -7.52
C THR A 233 3.38 24.80 -6.16
N CYS A 234 4.44 24.62 -5.37
CA CYS A 234 4.33 24.08 -4.02
C CYS A 234 3.57 25.03 -3.11
N MET A 235 2.58 24.50 -2.41
CA MET A 235 1.82 25.18 -1.36
C MET A 235 2.13 24.52 -0.02
N GLY A 236 2.92 25.21 0.79
CA GLY A 236 3.42 24.72 2.07
C GLY A 236 4.81 24.09 2.02
N GLY A 237 5.32 23.78 3.21
CA GLY A 237 6.64 23.18 3.40
C GLY A 237 7.82 24.08 3.03
N PRO A 238 9.06 23.54 3.10
CA PRO A 238 10.29 24.29 2.83
C PRO A 238 10.40 24.90 1.42
N ARG A 239 9.59 24.41 0.46
CA ARG A 239 9.63 24.84 -0.93
C ARG A 239 8.38 25.63 -1.36
N ASN A 240 7.66 26.21 -0.41
CA ASN A 240 6.48 27.03 -0.68
C ASN A 240 6.76 28.13 -1.74
N GLY A 241 5.91 28.20 -2.76
CA GLY A 241 6.04 29.16 -3.88
C GLY A 241 7.00 28.74 -4.99
N LEU A 242 7.70 27.60 -4.86
CA LEU A 242 8.60 27.08 -5.89
C LEU A 242 7.90 26.11 -6.85
N THR A 243 8.52 25.89 -8.01
CA THR A 243 8.00 24.98 -9.04
C THR A 243 8.01 23.52 -8.58
N CYS A 244 6.99 22.78 -9.01
CA CYS A 244 6.83 21.36 -8.77
C CYS A 244 6.09 20.67 -9.91
N THR A 245 6.21 19.35 -9.95
CA THR A 245 5.43 18.47 -10.83
C THR A 245 4.39 17.73 -9.99
N PRO A 246 3.08 17.87 -10.25
CA PRO A 246 2.07 17.08 -9.55
C PRO A 246 2.25 15.59 -9.86
N GLU A 247 2.33 14.76 -8.82
CA GLU A 247 2.51 13.31 -8.94
C GLU A 247 1.22 12.53 -8.76
N THR A 248 0.16 13.20 -8.29
CA THR A 248 -1.19 12.65 -8.18
C THR A 248 -2.17 13.53 -8.94
N SER A 249 -3.37 13.01 -9.21
CA SER A 249 -4.51 13.82 -9.60
C SER A 249 -5.04 14.62 -8.39
N ALA A 250 -5.95 15.57 -8.64
CA ALA A 250 -6.65 16.32 -7.58
C ALA A 250 -7.76 15.47 -6.95
N LEU A 251 -7.37 14.43 -6.18
CA LEU A 251 -8.29 13.43 -5.62
C LEU A 251 -9.27 14.02 -4.59
N ASN A 252 -8.81 14.98 -3.79
CA ASN A 252 -9.60 15.75 -2.84
C ASN A 252 -8.79 17.00 -2.42
N GLY A 253 -9.27 17.76 -1.42
CA GLY A 253 -8.60 18.99 -0.95
C GLY A 253 -7.18 18.83 -0.39
N SER A 254 -6.72 17.61 -0.11
CA SER A 254 -5.34 17.31 0.31
C SER A 254 -4.39 16.94 -0.83
N TYR A 255 -4.89 16.90 -2.07
CA TYR A 255 -4.17 16.53 -3.28
C TYR A 255 -4.24 17.67 -4.32
N PRO A 256 -3.29 17.77 -5.27
CA PRO A 256 -2.25 16.79 -5.56
C PRO A 256 -0.97 16.94 -4.72
N THR A 257 -0.38 15.82 -4.33
CA THR A 257 0.91 15.81 -3.61
C THR A 257 2.07 15.52 -4.56
N SER A 258 3.29 15.82 -4.12
CA SER A 258 4.52 15.57 -4.87
C SER A 258 5.71 15.57 -3.94
N HIS A 259 6.71 14.72 -4.20
CA HIS A 259 8.00 14.79 -3.49
C HIS A 259 8.83 16.05 -3.85
N ASP A 260 8.40 16.84 -4.83
CA ASP A 260 8.94 18.19 -5.04
C ASP A 260 8.56 19.15 -3.91
N CYS A 261 7.45 18.88 -3.22
CA CYS A 261 6.97 19.67 -2.09
C CYS A 261 7.12 18.83 -0.81
N PRO A 262 8.33 18.82 -0.19
CA PRO A 262 8.56 17.99 0.98
C PRO A 262 7.65 18.40 2.15
N PRO A 263 7.40 17.48 3.11
CA PRO A 263 6.65 17.78 4.31
C PRO A 263 7.22 18.99 5.09
N PRO A 264 6.38 19.67 5.91
CA PRO A 264 6.87 20.64 6.88
C PRO A 264 7.99 20.04 7.74
N GLY A 265 9.10 20.79 7.90
CA GLY A 265 10.31 20.30 8.57
C GLY A 265 11.34 19.61 7.65
N GLY A 266 11.00 19.39 6.37
CA GLY A 266 11.87 18.71 5.40
C GLY A 266 11.72 17.19 5.45
N ALA A 267 12.14 16.52 4.38
CA ALA A 267 12.15 15.06 4.34
C ALA A 267 13.34 14.51 5.17
N SER A 268 13.09 13.52 6.01
CA SER A 268 14.11 12.80 6.77
C SER A 268 14.78 11.75 5.90
N SER A 269 16.10 11.62 6.03
CA SER A 269 16.91 10.63 5.30
C SER A 269 16.96 9.25 5.98
N GLY A 270 15.98 8.94 6.85
CA GLY A 270 15.95 7.69 7.59
C GLY A 270 14.90 7.67 8.70
N CYS A 271 14.91 6.59 9.49
CA CYS A 271 13.91 6.32 10.51
C CYS A 271 14.31 6.72 11.94
N SER A 272 15.41 7.45 12.08
CA SER A 272 15.79 8.07 13.35
C SER A 272 15.20 9.48 13.39
N PRO A 273 14.39 9.83 14.41
CA PRO A 273 13.91 11.19 14.55
C PRO A 273 15.10 12.14 14.69
N GLY A 274 15.34 12.95 13.65
CA GLY A 274 16.23 14.11 13.75
C GLY A 274 15.57 15.21 14.58
N SER A 275 16.25 16.33 14.78
CA SER A 275 15.74 17.50 15.54
C SER A 275 14.56 18.24 14.89
N SER A 276 13.93 17.68 13.85
CA SER A 276 12.75 18.23 13.17
C SER A 276 11.50 17.92 13.98
N THR A 277 10.84 18.96 14.49
CA THR A 277 9.67 18.85 15.39
C THR A 277 8.41 18.23 14.76
N SER A 278 8.38 18.08 13.43
CA SER A 278 7.25 17.51 12.69
C SER A 278 7.42 16.02 12.39
N PHE A 279 8.65 15.49 12.30
CA PHE A 279 8.86 14.06 12.02
C PHE A 279 8.75 13.25 13.31
N ILE A 280 7.85 12.27 13.33
CA ILE A 280 7.55 11.47 14.51
C ILE A 280 8.36 10.17 14.53
N GLY A 281 8.60 9.58 13.36
CA GLY A 281 9.25 8.27 13.24
C GLY A 281 8.76 7.49 12.02
N CYS A 282 9.17 6.23 11.93
CA CYS A 282 8.74 5.31 10.89
C CYS A 282 7.87 4.19 11.42
N LEU A 283 6.86 3.80 10.63
CA LEU A 283 6.16 2.54 10.79
C LEU A 283 6.68 1.51 9.79
N PRO A 284 7.19 0.35 10.23
CA PRO A 284 7.60 -0.71 9.32
C PRO A 284 6.36 -1.47 8.85
N VAL A 285 5.92 -1.22 7.62
CA VAL A 285 4.76 -1.87 7.00
C VAL A 285 5.25 -3.02 6.11
N PRO A 286 4.88 -4.29 6.37
CA PRO A 286 5.25 -5.42 5.54
C PRO A 286 4.37 -5.47 4.28
N PHE A 287 4.59 -4.53 3.38
CA PHE A 287 3.76 -4.34 2.20
C PHE A 287 4.08 -5.40 1.14
N GLY A 288 3.14 -6.30 0.91
CA GLY A 288 3.24 -7.37 -0.08
C GLY A 288 2.07 -7.28 -1.06
N LEU A 289 2.38 -7.03 -2.33
CA LEU A 289 1.39 -6.84 -3.39
C LEU A 289 1.17 -8.15 -4.14
N THR A 290 -0.08 -8.41 -4.50
CA THR A 290 -0.49 -9.52 -5.37
C THR A 290 -1.75 -9.13 -6.13
N SER A 291 -1.96 -9.70 -7.31
CA SER A 291 -3.26 -9.62 -8.00
C SER A 291 -4.20 -10.75 -7.60
N GLY A 292 -3.80 -11.64 -6.68
CA GLY A 292 -4.65 -12.69 -6.09
C GLY A 292 -5.43 -12.24 -4.86
N THR A 293 -5.95 -13.21 -4.10
CA THR A 293 -6.64 -12.95 -2.83
C THR A 293 -5.66 -13.02 -1.65
N GLN A 294 -5.72 -12.02 -0.76
CA GLN A 294 -5.12 -12.06 0.56
C GLN A 294 -6.20 -12.09 1.62
N THR A 295 -6.07 -13.02 2.57
CA THR A 295 -6.99 -13.16 3.70
C THR A 295 -6.22 -13.17 5.00
N LYS A 296 -6.73 -12.46 5.99
CA LYS A 296 -6.22 -12.48 7.36
C LYS A 296 -7.36 -12.77 8.32
N THR A 297 -7.15 -13.72 9.22
CA THR A 297 -8.12 -14.11 10.23
C THR A 297 -7.59 -13.73 11.61
N SER A 298 -8.49 -13.25 12.47
CA SER A 298 -8.16 -12.91 13.84
C SER A 298 -7.97 -14.17 14.69
N PHE A 299 -7.19 -14.04 15.76
CA PHE A 299 -7.07 -15.03 16.82
C PHE A 299 -7.47 -14.41 18.17
N ALA A 300 -7.64 -15.27 19.17
CA ALA A 300 -7.96 -14.86 20.53
C ALA A 300 -6.74 -15.03 21.45
N THR A 301 -6.63 -14.15 22.43
CA THR A 301 -5.67 -14.17 23.54
C THR A 301 -6.43 -14.00 24.85
N GLY A 302 -5.76 -14.07 26.00
CA GLY A 302 -6.40 -13.82 27.29
C GLY A 302 -6.97 -12.40 27.42
N ALA A 303 -6.44 -11.44 26.65
CA ALA A 303 -6.84 -10.03 26.72
C ALA A 303 -7.84 -9.60 25.63
N GLN A 304 -7.82 -10.24 24.46
CA GLN A 304 -8.59 -9.81 23.29
C GLN A 304 -9.08 -11.01 22.48
N ALA A 305 -10.33 -10.98 22.02
CA ALA A 305 -10.96 -12.08 21.29
C ALA A 305 -10.77 -12.01 19.76
N ARG A 306 -10.43 -10.83 19.22
CA ARG A 306 -10.27 -10.59 17.77
C ARG A 306 -9.01 -9.80 17.48
N VAL A 307 -7.86 -10.45 17.63
CA VAL A 307 -6.55 -9.88 17.32
C VAL A 307 -6.13 -10.31 15.92
N PHE A 308 -5.91 -9.35 15.02
CA PHE A 308 -5.27 -9.56 13.73
C PHE A 308 -3.75 -9.36 13.83
N CYS A 309 -3.31 -8.37 14.59
CA CYS A 309 -1.91 -7.94 14.66
C CYS A 309 -1.43 -7.85 16.10
N GLY A 310 -1.09 -9.00 16.69
CA GLY A 310 -0.66 -9.08 18.08
C GLY A 310 0.75 -8.55 18.29
N PHE A 311 0.90 -7.72 19.31
CA PHE A 311 2.17 -7.29 19.87
C PHE A 311 2.15 -7.41 21.39
N CYS A 312 3.31 -7.69 21.99
CA CYS A 312 3.43 -7.84 23.43
C CYS A 312 3.21 -6.51 24.15
N PHE A 313 2.38 -6.55 25.18
CA PHE A 313 1.87 -5.40 25.92
C PHE A 313 1.95 -5.66 27.42
N ASP A 314 2.31 -4.62 28.17
CA ASP A 314 2.30 -4.62 29.63
C ASP A 314 1.02 -3.96 30.13
N ALA A 315 0.07 -4.79 30.54
CA ALA A 315 -1.22 -4.34 31.07
C ALA A 315 -1.19 -3.94 32.54
N THR A 316 -0.05 -4.07 33.22
CA THR A 316 0.04 -3.96 34.68
C THR A 316 0.75 -2.70 35.15
N LEU A 317 1.85 -2.33 34.51
CA LEU A 317 2.70 -1.23 34.97
C LEU A 317 2.68 -0.06 33.98
N THR A 318 3.09 -0.30 32.75
CA THR A 318 3.32 0.78 31.77
C THR A 318 2.11 1.09 30.89
N GLN A 319 1.18 0.15 30.73
CA GLN A 319 0.05 0.25 29.79
C GLN A 319 0.52 0.57 28.35
N ALA A 320 1.67 0.00 27.97
CA ALA A 320 2.33 0.25 26.70
C ALA A 320 2.74 -1.06 26.01
N PHE A 321 2.95 -0.97 24.69
CA PHE A 321 3.56 -2.04 23.91
C PHE A 321 5.06 -2.10 24.18
N GLU A 322 5.63 -3.31 24.11
CA GLU A 322 7.08 -3.53 24.17
C GLU A 322 7.78 -2.69 23.09
N ASN A 323 8.89 -2.04 23.44
CA ASN A 323 9.71 -1.25 22.52
C ASN A 323 11.16 -1.78 22.54
N PRO A 324 11.67 -2.38 21.45
CA PRO A 324 11.09 -2.49 20.11
C PRO A 324 9.86 -3.43 20.01
N PRO A 325 9.04 -3.32 18.94
CA PRO A 325 7.81 -4.10 18.82
C PRO A 325 8.10 -5.60 18.74
N HIS A 326 7.44 -6.37 19.62
CA HIS A 326 7.53 -7.83 19.63
C HIS A 326 6.21 -8.43 19.14
N SER A 327 6.22 -9.03 17.95
CA SER A 327 5.03 -9.67 17.39
C SER A 327 4.66 -10.95 18.13
N CYS A 328 3.36 -11.22 18.25
CA CYS A 328 2.84 -12.39 18.93
C CYS A 328 1.51 -12.84 18.34
N THR A 329 1.18 -14.10 18.59
CA THR A 329 -0.10 -14.76 18.31
C THR A 329 -0.72 -15.39 19.55
N ALA A 330 -0.03 -15.38 20.69
CA ALA A 330 -0.51 -15.85 21.98
C ALA A 330 0.28 -15.20 23.13
N ASP A 331 -0.33 -15.10 24.31
CA ASP A 331 0.30 -14.52 25.51
C ASP A 331 1.61 -15.22 25.90
N GLY A 332 1.72 -16.54 25.65
CA GLY A 332 2.91 -17.32 25.95
C GLY A 332 4.18 -16.91 25.17
N GLN A 333 4.05 -16.15 24.09
CA GLN A 333 5.20 -15.59 23.35
C GLN A 333 5.75 -14.31 24.01
N CYS A 334 4.95 -13.68 24.86
CA CYS A 334 5.30 -12.45 25.57
C CYS A 334 5.98 -12.80 26.90
N THR A 335 7.29 -12.99 26.83
CA THR A 335 8.12 -13.50 27.94
C THR A 335 9.00 -12.44 28.59
N ASN A 336 9.05 -11.22 28.04
CA ASN A 336 9.90 -10.15 28.53
C ASN A 336 9.25 -9.38 29.69
N GLY A 337 9.74 -9.59 30.92
CA GLY A 337 9.32 -8.81 32.09
C GLY A 337 7.80 -8.82 32.31
N ASN A 338 7.20 -7.63 32.29
CA ASN A 338 5.76 -7.39 32.47
C ASN A 338 4.97 -7.43 31.15
N PHE A 339 5.63 -7.49 30.00
CA PHE A 339 4.98 -7.66 28.69
C PHE A 339 4.51 -9.10 28.57
N ARG A 340 3.34 -9.40 29.13
CA ARG A 340 2.77 -10.75 29.25
C ARG A 340 1.51 -10.94 28.42
N SER A 341 0.97 -9.87 27.83
CA SER A 341 -0.26 -9.90 27.06
C SER A 341 0.02 -9.70 25.59
N CYS A 342 -0.47 -10.61 24.76
CA CYS A 342 -0.48 -10.46 23.33
C CYS A 342 -1.78 -9.78 22.90
N ARG A 343 -1.67 -8.60 22.28
CA ARG A 343 -2.85 -7.84 21.85
C ARG A 343 -2.50 -6.85 20.76
N GLN A 344 -3.52 -6.32 20.11
CA GLN A 344 -3.41 -5.10 19.30
C GLN A 344 -4.03 -3.92 20.06
N HIS A 345 -4.10 -2.73 19.47
CA HIS A 345 -4.68 -1.56 20.13
C HIS A 345 -6.10 -1.86 20.64
N SER A 346 -7.00 -2.30 19.74
CA SER A 346 -8.36 -2.71 20.08
C SER A 346 -8.85 -3.92 19.29
N ASN A 347 -9.80 -4.68 19.84
CA ASN A 347 -10.42 -5.84 19.16
C ASN A 347 -10.97 -5.46 17.78
N GLY A 348 -10.83 -6.37 16.81
CA GLY A 348 -11.43 -6.24 15.49
C GLY A 348 -10.55 -5.46 14.51
N ALA A 349 -11.18 -4.85 13.50
CA ALA A 349 -10.48 -4.16 12.42
C ALA A 349 -11.32 -3.01 11.88
N PHE A 350 -10.66 -1.92 11.49
CA PHE A 350 -11.24 -0.83 10.70
C PHE A 350 -12.55 -0.27 11.29
N ARG A 351 -12.57 -0.06 12.61
CA ARG A 351 -13.71 0.40 13.44
C ARG A 351 -14.83 -0.64 13.62
N ASN A 352 -14.67 -1.86 13.12
CA ASN A 352 -15.56 -2.98 13.35
C ASN A 352 -14.95 -3.90 14.43
N ASN A 353 -15.45 -3.81 15.66
CA ASN A 353 -14.94 -4.57 16.81
C ASN A 353 -15.35 -6.06 16.83
N ALA A 354 -16.23 -6.47 15.92
CA ALA A 354 -16.65 -7.86 15.75
C ALA A 354 -15.93 -8.57 14.61
N ALA A 355 -15.17 -7.83 13.78
CA ALA A 355 -14.42 -8.36 12.66
C ALA A 355 -13.53 -9.54 13.07
N THR A 356 -13.64 -10.64 12.34
CA THR A 356 -12.82 -11.85 12.49
C THR A 356 -12.03 -12.18 11.23
N THR A 357 -12.44 -11.68 10.07
CA THR A 357 -11.74 -11.90 8.81
C THR A 357 -11.67 -10.60 8.01
N ILE A 358 -10.49 -10.33 7.44
CA ILE A 358 -10.24 -9.32 6.41
C ILE A 358 -9.85 -10.06 5.15
N THR A 359 -10.49 -9.73 4.03
CA THR A 359 -10.15 -10.28 2.73
C THR A 359 -9.98 -9.12 1.74
N GLU A 360 -8.95 -9.19 0.92
CA GLU A 360 -8.77 -8.35 -0.26
C GLU A 360 -8.50 -9.26 -1.46
N THR A 361 -9.14 -8.98 -2.59
CA THR A 361 -9.07 -9.76 -3.82
C THR A 361 -8.68 -8.84 -4.96
N GLY A 362 -7.47 -9.04 -5.47
CA GLY A 362 -7.00 -8.37 -6.66
C GLY A 362 -7.61 -8.94 -7.94
N THR A 363 -7.23 -8.34 -9.06
CA THR A 363 -7.58 -8.81 -10.39
C THR A 363 -6.35 -8.76 -11.29
N SER A 364 -6.06 -9.86 -11.99
CA SER A 364 -5.05 -9.89 -13.03
C SER A 364 -5.62 -9.41 -14.37
N PRO A 365 -4.79 -8.97 -15.32
CA PRO A 365 -5.23 -8.67 -16.69
C PRO A 365 -6.03 -9.76 -17.39
N GLY A 366 -5.76 -11.03 -17.08
CA GLY A 366 -6.42 -12.18 -17.72
C GLY A 366 -5.98 -12.43 -19.15
N VAL A 367 -4.90 -11.77 -19.59
CA VAL A 367 -4.34 -11.85 -20.94
C VAL A 367 -2.82 -11.92 -20.89
N CYS A 368 -2.20 -12.28 -22.02
CA CYS A 368 -0.75 -12.20 -22.17
C CYS A 368 -0.30 -10.73 -22.11
N ILE A 369 0.70 -10.42 -21.29
CA ILE A 369 1.20 -9.05 -21.11
C ILE A 369 2.59 -8.81 -21.73
N GLY A 370 3.07 -9.75 -22.56
CA GLY A 370 4.36 -9.64 -23.25
C GLY A 370 4.37 -8.72 -24.48
N ASP A 371 3.27 -8.01 -24.75
CA ASP A 371 3.07 -7.14 -25.92
C ASP A 371 3.60 -5.70 -25.72
N GLY A 372 4.05 -5.36 -24.52
CA GLY A 372 4.52 -4.01 -24.17
C GLY A 372 3.41 -2.97 -24.01
N LEU A 373 2.14 -3.37 -24.04
CA LEU A 373 0.98 -2.49 -23.85
C LEU A 373 0.59 -2.38 -22.38
N ASN A 374 -0.23 -1.38 -22.05
CA ASN A 374 -0.80 -1.23 -20.72
C ASN A 374 -1.95 -2.21 -20.52
N HIS A 375 -1.90 -3.00 -19.45
CA HIS A 375 -2.94 -3.95 -19.07
C HIS A 375 -3.51 -3.62 -17.71
N ALA A 376 -4.83 -3.56 -17.58
CA ALA A 376 -5.48 -3.24 -16.31
C ALA A 376 -5.33 -4.37 -15.29
N ALA A 377 -5.03 -4.03 -14.04
CA ALA A 377 -4.94 -4.97 -12.93
C ALA A 377 -5.27 -4.26 -11.61
N THR A 378 -5.71 -5.02 -10.62
CA THR A 378 -5.83 -4.56 -9.24
C THR A 378 -4.89 -5.36 -8.36
N LEU A 379 -3.96 -4.68 -7.70
CA LEU A 379 -3.09 -5.27 -6.71
C LEU A 379 -3.66 -5.03 -5.32
N VAL A 380 -3.51 -5.99 -4.42
CA VAL A 380 -4.01 -5.88 -3.05
C VAL A 380 -2.94 -6.23 -2.03
N SER A 381 -3.14 -5.77 -0.80
CA SER A 381 -2.32 -6.14 0.36
C SER A 381 -3.14 -6.11 1.65
N VAL A 382 -2.95 -7.12 2.50
CA VAL A 382 -3.39 -7.12 3.90
C VAL A 382 -2.17 -7.29 4.80
N PHE A 383 -1.96 -6.36 5.73
CA PHE A 383 -0.72 -6.26 6.50
C PHE A 383 -0.98 -5.91 7.97
N CYS A 384 0.09 -5.94 8.77
CA CYS A 384 0.07 -5.49 10.16
C CYS A 384 0.91 -4.23 10.32
N ILE A 385 0.35 -3.27 11.07
CA ILE A 385 1.02 -2.04 11.45
C ILE A 385 1.39 -2.17 12.93
N PRO A 386 2.67 -2.04 13.31
CA PRO A 386 3.11 -2.03 14.71
C PRO A 386 2.77 -0.69 15.40
N PRO A 387 2.98 -0.57 16.73
CA PRO A 387 2.93 0.73 17.40
C PRO A 387 3.94 1.71 16.79
N SER A 388 3.56 2.99 16.67
CA SER A 388 4.50 4.08 16.39
C SER A 388 5.15 4.64 17.66
N TYR A 389 4.61 4.30 18.83
CA TYR A 389 4.96 4.85 20.16
C TYR A 389 4.69 6.35 20.29
N ASN A 390 3.87 6.92 19.40
CA ASN A 390 3.44 8.30 19.48
C ASN A 390 2.04 8.39 20.08
N THR A 391 1.91 9.23 21.10
CA THR A 391 0.68 9.41 21.89
C THR A 391 -0.48 10.06 21.13
N ILE A 392 -0.24 10.59 19.93
CA ILE A 392 -1.28 11.16 19.07
C ILE A 392 -1.63 10.18 17.94
N VAL A 393 -0.63 9.62 17.27
CA VAL A 393 -0.82 8.75 16.11
C VAL A 393 -1.39 7.40 16.48
N ASP A 394 -0.86 6.73 17.51
CA ASP A 394 -1.31 5.40 17.91
C ASP A 394 -2.80 5.35 18.28
N PRO A 395 -3.32 6.23 19.16
CA PRO A 395 -4.74 6.25 19.46
C PRO A 395 -5.59 6.79 18.29
N SER A 396 -5.12 7.77 17.52
CA SER A 396 -5.89 8.32 16.40
C SER A 396 -6.00 7.36 15.22
N GLY A 397 -4.98 6.52 15.02
CA GLY A 397 -4.93 5.50 13.98
C GLY A 397 -5.34 4.11 14.46
N GLU A 398 -5.59 3.94 15.77
CA GLU A 398 -5.85 2.63 16.38
C GLU A 398 -4.76 1.59 16.05
N ILE A 399 -3.50 2.03 16.05
CA ILE A 399 -2.33 1.20 15.78
C ILE A 399 -1.58 0.89 17.09
N PRO A 400 -1.04 -0.33 17.29
CA PRO A 400 -0.95 -1.41 16.32
C PRO A 400 -2.30 -2.03 15.95
N GLY A 401 -2.40 -2.43 14.69
CA GLY A 401 -3.63 -2.97 14.13
C GLY A 401 -3.43 -3.46 12.69
N PRO A 402 -4.46 -4.10 12.12
CA PRO A 402 -4.42 -4.51 10.72
C PRO A 402 -4.40 -3.31 9.78
N GLY A 403 -3.96 -3.55 8.55
CA GLY A 403 -4.10 -2.66 7.40
C GLY A 403 -4.54 -3.43 6.17
N ALA A 404 -5.31 -2.80 5.30
CA ALA A 404 -5.75 -3.35 4.02
C ALA A 404 -5.82 -2.25 2.96
N VAL A 405 -5.43 -2.60 1.73
CA VAL A 405 -5.51 -1.68 0.60
C VAL A 405 -5.71 -2.44 -0.71
N SER A 406 -6.42 -1.78 -1.62
CA SER A 406 -6.53 -2.14 -3.03
C SER A 406 -5.96 -1.03 -3.91
N LEU A 407 -5.14 -1.42 -4.89
CA LEU A 407 -4.43 -0.57 -5.84
C LEU A 407 -4.85 -0.97 -7.26
N PRO A 408 -5.96 -0.44 -7.79
CA PRO A 408 -6.23 -0.58 -9.21
C PRO A 408 -5.16 0.18 -10.01
N GLY A 409 -4.91 -0.24 -11.24
CA GLY A 409 -3.87 0.37 -12.04
C GLY A 409 -3.63 -0.35 -13.36
N THR A 410 -2.48 -0.07 -13.97
CA THR A 410 -2.03 -0.74 -15.18
C THR A 410 -0.61 -1.27 -15.02
N SER A 411 -0.38 -2.46 -15.56
CA SER A 411 0.92 -3.11 -15.66
C SER A 411 1.39 -3.20 -17.10
N LYS A 412 2.71 -3.11 -17.33
CA LYS A 412 3.34 -3.43 -18.62
C LYS A 412 4.79 -3.87 -18.47
N PHE A 413 5.31 -4.57 -19.47
CA PHE A 413 6.75 -4.78 -19.66
C PHE A 413 7.35 -3.70 -20.54
N ILE A 414 8.58 -3.30 -20.22
CA ILE A 414 9.41 -2.38 -20.98
C ILE A 414 10.73 -3.09 -21.29
N PRO A 415 11.06 -3.32 -22.57
CA PRO A 415 12.32 -3.93 -22.97
C PRO A 415 13.56 -3.18 -22.48
#